data_AF-A0A9D5K3A3-F1
#
_entry.id   AF-A0A9D5K3A3-F1
#
_cell.length_a   1.000
_cell.length_b   1.000
_cell.length_c   1.000
_cell.angle_alpha   90.00
_cell.angle_beta   90.00
_cell.angle_gamma   90.00
#
_symmetry.space_group_name_H-M   'P 1'
#
loop_
_entity.id
_entity.type
_entity.pdbx_description
1 polymer ?
#
loop_
_entity_poly.entity_id
_entity_poly.type
_entity_poly.pdbx_seq_one_letter_code
_entity_poly.pdbx_strand_id
1 'polypeptide(L)'
;MLKKIKLESYGKFAGKEFPFGPVTIMHGENEAGKSTMFDALLETFSTPSGAGREGRRLKERYGDDRRIEPSFDGKSYSFDSGEFLSLYALRAGDLTIEMDERASWMDRVKARLFSGGIDPKKLSDSLARRADKRGTLKHNRVLSSLEKARDEAEAELRELRVRRDDLLGEEKRVAVVGEELEQLKAKIDEEKSDLRELEERLDFERRIVRRRRMNESLEILDECERLEVEAQQLKHFRTADAKELEEIQRRIGELKTDKKVLERAVEESEKTVERVQEEHNRHLDKRHTTRAKADTAARLTERVSAFLANPPMKMEHTWRIPLVVVGLLALGVGVGVGAVGGNAFLRMAAPALGALSMALLVIVARRTEHIVDQSARDLLLRAVLDEWRESHSEEHGVERDTLEGMQAFLIEKRNAWNELHELLARTENELREAESALRDTRKKFQMCEARLHEVREQEMNWLQSHGVADRDEYVGGIARAHQNAERRSEAQTRLERRLREEECASSGELRRLCDRVLRELDEEGVPKNGMSESEINALTKRIEDKRRDLSRLRERLGALGAEVEGKRGLMKGSLRDLPEKIIQAEASRRQYLR
;
A
#
# COMPACT_ATOMS: atom_id res chain seq x y z
N MET A 1 -109.84 -48.17 -29.37
CA MET A 1 -109.94 -49.44 -28.61
C MET A 1 -111.16 -49.40 -27.70
N LEU A 2 -111.97 -50.46 -27.63
CA LEU A 2 -113.17 -50.48 -26.78
C LEU A 2 -112.79 -50.50 -25.30
N LYS A 3 -113.29 -49.54 -24.51
CA LYS A 3 -113.06 -49.42 -23.06
C LYS A 3 -114.23 -49.95 -22.24
N LYS A 4 -115.45 -49.76 -22.70
CA LYS A 4 -116.66 -50.11 -21.95
C LYS A 4 -117.85 -50.26 -22.88
N ILE A 5 -118.77 -51.16 -22.53
CA ILE A 5 -120.11 -51.22 -23.11
C ILE A 5 -121.13 -51.09 -21.99
N LYS A 6 -122.09 -50.17 -22.16
CA LYS A 6 -123.29 -50.09 -21.33
C LYS A 6 -124.48 -50.65 -22.11
N LEU A 7 -125.14 -51.65 -21.53
CA LEU A 7 -126.31 -52.30 -22.10
C LEU A 7 -127.56 -51.62 -21.54
N GLU A 8 -128.11 -50.62 -22.24
CA GLU A 8 -129.25 -49.86 -21.71
C GLU A 8 -130.53 -50.71 -21.66
N SER A 9 -130.87 -51.37 -22.77
CA SER A 9 -132.10 -52.17 -22.92
C SER A 9 -131.78 -53.51 -23.60
N TYR A 10 -130.99 -54.34 -22.93
CA TYR A 10 -130.48 -55.60 -23.49
C TYR A 10 -130.79 -56.81 -22.58
N GLY A 11 -132.01 -57.36 -22.72
CA GLY A 11 -132.48 -58.54 -21.98
C GLY A 11 -132.31 -58.44 -20.45
N LYS A 12 -131.91 -59.55 -19.80
CA LYS A 12 -131.64 -59.62 -18.34
C LYS A 12 -130.47 -58.72 -17.87
N PHE A 13 -129.74 -58.08 -18.79
CA PHE A 13 -128.57 -57.25 -18.50
C PHE A 13 -128.82 -55.76 -18.75
N ALA A 14 -130.08 -55.35 -18.90
CA ALA A 14 -130.47 -53.94 -18.99
C ALA A 14 -129.92 -53.12 -17.80
N GLY A 15 -129.39 -51.93 -18.11
CA GLY A 15 -128.74 -51.01 -17.18
C GLY A 15 -127.33 -51.42 -16.72
N LYS A 16 -126.79 -52.57 -17.14
CA LYS A 16 -125.46 -53.03 -16.69
C LYS A 16 -124.34 -52.52 -17.57
N GLU A 17 -123.18 -52.36 -16.95
CA GLU A 17 -121.97 -51.81 -17.55
C GLU A 17 -120.81 -52.79 -17.46
N PHE A 18 -120.07 -52.94 -18.56
CA PHE A 18 -118.98 -53.90 -18.69
C PHE A 18 -117.71 -53.21 -19.19
N PRO A 19 -116.64 -53.12 -18.37
CA PRO A 19 -115.36 -52.60 -18.80
C PRO A 19 -114.57 -53.64 -19.62
N PHE A 20 -113.78 -53.16 -20.57
CA PHE A 20 -112.90 -53.93 -21.45
C PHE A 20 -111.46 -53.45 -21.33
N GLY A 21 -110.53 -54.41 -21.23
CA GLY A 21 -109.09 -54.18 -21.34
C GLY A 21 -108.49 -54.80 -22.62
N PRO A 22 -107.15 -54.82 -22.77
CA PRO A 22 -106.44 -55.46 -23.89
C PRO A 22 -106.84 -56.92 -24.15
N VAL A 23 -107.13 -57.66 -23.08
CA VAL A 23 -107.74 -59.00 -23.13
C VAL A 23 -108.82 -59.02 -22.06
N THR A 24 -110.04 -59.43 -22.43
CA THR A 24 -111.18 -59.55 -21.51
C THR A 24 -111.75 -60.95 -21.60
N ILE A 25 -111.77 -61.68 -20.48
CA ILE A 25 -112.28 -63.05 -20.41
C ILE A 25 -113.63 -63.05 -19.69
N MET A 26 -114.67 -63.58 -20.35
CA MET A 26 -115.99 -63.76 -19.75
C MET A 26 -116.26 -65.24 -19.52
N HIS A 27 -116.42 -65.63 -18.25
CA HIS A 27 -116.70 -67.01 -17.85
C HIS A 27 -117.88 -67.07 -16.88
N GLY A 28 -118.54 -68.23 -16.79
CA GLY A 28 -119.71 -68.45 -15.93
C GLY A 28 -120.58 -69.59 -16.43
N GLU A 29 -121.61 -69.95 -15.66
CA GLU A 29 -122.57 -71.00 -16.00
C GLU A 29 -123.43 -70.64 -17.24
N ASN A 30 -124.33 -71.54 -17.65
CA ASN A 30 -125.31 -71.22 -18.69
C ASN A 30 -126.22 -70.07 -18.20
N GLU A 31 -126.60 -69.17 -19.11
CA GLU A 31 -127.27 -67.87 -18.83
C GLU A 31 -126.41 -66.77 -18.15
N ALA A 32 -125.10 -66.97 -17.96
CA ALA A 32 -124.20 -65.93 -17.42
C ALA A 32 -123.97 -64.71 -18.35
N GLY A 33 -124.69 -64.59 -19.47
CA GLY A 33 -124.63 -63.42 -20.37
C GLY A 33 -123.56 -63.47 -21.47
N LYS A 34 -122.82 -64.58 -21.62
CA LYS A 34 -121.74 -64.73 -22.63
C LYS A 34 -122.23 -64.45 -24.06
N SER A 35 -123.34 -65.05 -24.48
CA SER A 35 -123.92 -64.80 -25.81
C SER A 35 -124.50 -63.40 -25.94
N THR A 36 -125.00 -62.82 -24.84
CA THR A 36 -125.52 -61.45 -24.82
C THR A 36 -124.41 -60.43 -25.04
N MET A 37 -123.24 -60.66 -24.45
CA MET A 37 -122.07 -59.82 -24.74
C MET A 37 -121.57 -59.98 -26.17
N PHE A 38 -121.54 -61.21 -26.70
CA PHE A 38 -121.17 -61.44 -28.09
C PHE A 38 -122.09 -60.70 -29.06
N ASP A 39 -123.39 -60.79 -28.83
CA ASP A 39 -124.41 -60.08 -29.61
C ASP A 39 -124.25 -58.55 -29.49
N ALA A 40 -123.93 -58.05 -28.30
CA ALA A 40 -123.67 -56.64 -28.07
C ALA A 40 -122.42 -56.13 -28.79
N LEU A 41 -121.36 -56.96 -28.85
CA LEU A 41 -120.14 -56.65 -29.62
C LEU A 41 -120.41 -56.67 -31.13
N LEU A 42 -121.18 -57.65 -31.62
CA LEU A 42 -121.59 -57.69 -33.03
C LEU A 42 -122.39 -56.43 -33.41
N GLU A 43 -123.34 -56.00 -32.58
CA GLU A 43 -124.11 -54.78 -32.84
C GLU A 43 -123.25 -53.51 -32.73
N THR A 44 -122.30 -53.47 -31.77
CA THR A 44 -121.35 -52.35 -31.59
C THR A 44 -120.44 -52.14 -32.79
N PHE A 45 -119.94 -53.23 -33.38
CA PHE A 45 -118.92 -53.17 -34.44
C PHE A 45 -119.47 -53.34 -35.86
N SER A 46 -120.68 -53.86 -36.03
CA SER A 46 -121.20 -54.13 -37.38
C SER A 46 -122.56 -53.51 -37.69
N THR A 47 -123.32 -53.02 -36.71
CA THR A 47 -124.68 -52.44 -36.91
C THR A 47 -125.49 -53.21 -37.97
N PRO A 48 -125.75 -54.52 -37.78
CA PRO A 48 -126.40 -55.35 -38.78
C PRO A 48 -127.76 -54.77 -39.18
N SER A 49 -128.07 -54.77 -40.48
CA SER A 49 -129.35 -54.26 -40.95
C SER A 49 -130.51 -55.08 -40.37
N GLY A 50 -131.58 -54.43 -39.90
CA GLY A 50 -132.71 -55.10 -39.25
C GLY A 50 -133.44 -56.14 -40.14
N ALA A 51 -133.27 -56.07 -41.46
CA ALA A 51 -133.81 -57.04 -42.42
C ALA A 51 -132.89 -58.26 -42.66
N GLY A 52 -131.60 -58.17 -42.32
CA GLY A 52 -130.61 -59.23 -42.48
C GLY A 52 -130.76 -60.37 -41.46
N ARG A 53 -130.18 -61.54 -41.74
CA ARG A 53 -130.28 -62.74 -40.89
C ARG A 53 -129.88 -62.45 -39.43
N GLU A 54 -128.75 -61.79 -39.23
CA GLU A 54 -128.24 -61.45 -37.89
C GLU A 54 -129.07 -60.35 -37.22
N GLY A 55 -129.55 -59.35 -37.97
CA GLY A 55 -130.43 -58.31 -37.44
C GLY A 55 -131.78 -58.85 -36.96
N ARG A 56 -132.39 -59.79 -37.71
CA ARG A 56 -133.62 -60.49 -37.28
C ARG A 56 -133.40 -61.31 -36.01
N ARG A 57 -132.27 -62.01 -35.92
CA ARG A 57 -131.91 -62.79 -34.73
C ARG A 57 -131.78 -61.91 -33.48
N LEU A 58 -131.13 -60.75 -33.59
CA LEU A 58 -131.01 -59.81 -32.47
C LEU A 58 -132.37 -59.27 -32.04
N LYS A 59 -133.22 -58.93 -33.03
CA LYS A 59 -134.61 -58.48 -32.80
C LYS A 59 -135.46 -59.55 -32.09
N GLU A 60 -135.38 -60.81 -32.50
CA GLU A 60 -136.10 -61.91 -31.84
C GLU A 60 -135.65 -62.13 -30.39
N ARG A 61 -134.37 -61.92 -30.08
CA ARG A 61 -133.82 -62.19 -28.74
C ARG A 61 -134.02 -61.06 -27.73
N TYR A 62 -133.96 -59.80 -28.17
CA TYR A 62 -133.94 -58.64 -27.26
C TYR A 62 -135.03 -57.60 -27.56
N GLY A 63 -135.81 -57.77 -28.64
CA GLY A 63 -136.83 -56.81 -29.07
C GLY A 63 -136.28 -55.68 -29.96
N ASP A 64 -137.20 -54.81 -30.40
CA ASP A 64 -136.89 -53.66 -31.25
C ASP A 64 -136.24 -52.50 -30.48
N ASP A 65 -136.56 -52.34 -29.19
CA ASP A 65 -136.11 -51.21 -28.36
C ASP A 65 -134.69 -51.39 -27.77
N ARG A 66 -133.88 -52.30 -28.33
CA ARG A 66 -132.55 -52.62 -27.80
C ARG A 66 -131.56 -51.47 -28.05
N ARG A 67 -130.84 -51.07 -27.01
CA ARG A 67 -129.86 -49.98 -27.04
C ARG A 67 -128.58 -50.35 -26.30
N ILE A 68 -127.47 -49.97 -26.93
CA ILE A 68 -126.11 -50.17 -26.43
C ILE A 68 -125.35 -48.85 -26.58
N GLU A 69 -124.64 -48.46 -25.53
CA GLU A 69 -123.72 -47.32 -25.55
C GLU A 69 -122.27 -47.81 -25.39
N PRO A 70 -121.48 -47.87 -26.49
CA PRO A 70 -120.07 -48.21 -26.42
C PRO A 70 -119.19 -46.98 -26.17
N SER A 71 -118.13 -47.14 -25.37
CA SER A 71 -117.10 -46.13 -25.12
C SER A 71 -115.76 -46.61 -25.65
N PHE A 72 -115.15 -45.82 -26.54
CA PHE A 72 -113.87 -46.12 -27.19
C PHE A 72 -112.78 -45.13 -26.81
N ASP A 73 -111.55 -45.64 -26.69
CA ASP A 73 -110.31 -44.85 -26.68
C ASP A 73 -109.81 -44.66 -28.12
N GLY A 74 -110.08 -43.51 -28.72
CA GLY A 74 -109.80 -43.22 -30.13
C GLY A 74 -110.97 -43.50 -31.09
N LYS A 75 -110.68 -43.58 -32.41
CA LYS A 75 -111.71 -43.75 -33.45
C LYS A 75 -112.45 -45.11 -33.29
N SER A 76 -113.77 -45.09 -33.50
CA SER A 76 -114.58 -46.31 -33.62
C SER A 76 -114.25 -47.06 -34.90
N TYR A 77 -114.36 -48.38 -34.86
CA TYR A 77 -114.19 -49.27 -36.01
C TYR A 77 -115.54 -49.86 -36.37
N SER A 78 -115.84 -49.97 -37.66
CA SER A 78 -117.05 -50.61 -38.19
C SER A 78 -116.64 -51.63 -39.24
N PHE A 79 -117.21 -52.83 -39.17
CA PHE A 79 -116.98 -53.94 -40.10
C PHE A 79 -118.31 -54.42 -40.66
N ASP A 80 -118.29 -55.04 -41.84
CA ASP A 80 -119.48 -55.77 -42.30
C ASP A 80 -119.78 -56.95 -41.35
N SER A 81 -121.05 -57.33 -41.21
CA SER A 81 -121.45 -58.40 -40.29
C SER A 81 -120.84 -59.76 -40.65
N GLY A 82 -120.67 -60.05 -41.96
CA GLY A 82 -120.00 -61.26 -42.42
C GLY A 82 -118.50 -61.21 -42.13
N GLU A 83 -117.86 -60.06 -42.35
CA GLU A 83 -116.44 -59.87 -42.05
C GLU A 83 -116.15 -60.03 -40.55
N PHE A 84 -117.02 -59.48 -39.68
CA PHE A 84 -116.89 -59.63 -38.23
C PHE A 84 -116.98 -61.09 -37.81
N LEU A 85 -117.96 -61.84 -38.32
CA LEU A 85 -118.16 -63.24 -37.96
C LEU A 85 -117.05 -64.16 -38.48
N SER A 86 -116.51 -63.90 -39.67
CA SER A 86 -115.52 -64.77 -40.32
C SER A 86 -114.08 -64.48 -39.95
N LEU A 87 -113.72 -63.21 -39.68
CA LEU A 87 -112.33 -62.82 -39.42
C LEU A 87 -112.07 -62.41 -37.97
N TYR A 88 -113.04 -61.80 -37.29
CA TYR A 88 -112.83 -61.19 -35.98
C TYR A 88 -113.47 -61.96 -34.82
N ALA A 89 -114.38 -62.90 -35.13
CA ALA A 89 -115.04 -63.76 -34.16
C ALA A 89 -114.62 -65.23 -34.32
N LEU A 90 -113.46 -65.59 -33.76
CA LEU A 90 -113.01 -66.99 -33.74
C LEU A 90 -113.89 -67.81 -32.77
N ARG A 91 -114.74 -68.68 -33.32
CA ARG A 91 -115.51 -69.66 -32.54
C ARG A 91 -114.80 -71.01 -32.55
N ALA A 92 -114.65 -71.62 -31.39
CA ALA A 92 -114.11 -72.97 -31.29
C ALA A 92 -115.07 -73.97 -31.97
N GLY A 93 -114.63 -74.57 -33.09
CA GLY A 93 -115.35 -75.63 -33.80
C GLY A 93 -115.75 -75.32 -35.25
N ASP A 94 -115.53 -74.11 -35.75
CA ASP A 94 -115.86 -73.72 -37.13
C ASP A 94 -114.69 -72.91 -37.74
N LEU A 95 -113.85 -73.57 -38.53
CA LEU A 95 -112.63 -73.02 -39.15
C LEU A 95 -112.76 -72.91 -40.68
N THR A 96 -113.99 -72.97 -41.18
CA THR A 96 -114.32 -72.77 -42.59
C THR A 96 -114.57 -71.29 -42.85
N ILE A 97 -113.63 -70.66 -43.57
CA ILE A 97 -113.78 -69.29 -44.08
C ILE A 97 -114.75 -69.37 -45.27
N GLU A 98 -116.03 -69.11 -45.03
CA GLU A 98 -117.03 -69.00 -46.10
C GLU A 98 -116.81 -67.69 -46.86
N MET A 99 -116.25 -67.78 -48.07
CA MET A 99 -116.11 -66.67 -49.00
C MET A 99 -117.28 -66.69 -49.98
N ASP A 100 -118.05 -65.61 -50.01
CA ASP A 100 -119.25 -65.45 -50.84
C ASP A 100 -118.97 -65.65 -52.34
N GLU A 101 -119.74 -66.53 -52.98
CA GLU A 101 -119.52 -67.15 -54.30
C GLU A 101 -119.74 -66.24 -55.53
N ARG A 102 -119.26 -64.99 -55.55
CA ARG A 102 -119.45 -64.12 -56.73
C ARG A 102 -118.21 -63.35 -57.20
N ALA A 103 -117.47 -64.04 -58.08
CA ALA A 103 -116.89 -63.58 -59.35
C ALA A 103 -115.37 -63.25 -59.49
N SER A 104 -114.73 -64.09 -60.33
CA SER A 104 -113.77 -63.81 -61.43
C SER A 104 -112.29 -63.43 -61.17
N TRP A 105 -111.57 -64.23 -60.37
CA TRP A 105 -110.10 -64.35 -60.45
C TRP A 105 -109.64 -65.37 -61.52
N MET A 106 -110.38 -66.47 -61.70
CA MET A 106 -109.98 -67.57 -62.62
C MET A 106 -110.00 -67.20 -64.11
N ASP A 107 -110.82 -66.25 -64.54
CA ASP A 107 -110.90 -65.87 -65.96
C ASP A 107 -109.67 -65.08 -66.43
N ARG A 108 -108.98 -64.37 -65.52
CA ARG A 108 -107.73 -63.65 -65.81
C ARG A 108 -106.52 -64.58 -65.94
N VAL A 109 -106.56 -65.74 -65.28
CA VAL A 109 -105.47 -66.74 -65.33
C VAL A 109 -105.52 -67.55 -66.62
N LYS A 110 -106.72 -67.91 -67.11
CA LYS A 110 -106.88 -68.60 -68.39
C LYS A 110 -106.43 -67.77 -69.60
N ALA A 111 -106.66 -66.45 -69.58
CA ALA A 111 -106.23 -65.55 -70.65
C ALA A 111 -104.72 -65.35 -70.77
N ARG A 112 -103.93 -65.69 -69.73
CA ARG A 112 -102.47 -65.48 -69.70
C ARG A 112 -101.64 -66.75 -69.92
N LEU A 113 -102.26 -67.93 -69.87
CA LEU A 113 -101.55 -69.22 -69.98
C LEU A 113 -101.59 -69.84 -71.39
N PHE A 114 -102.44 -69.38 -72.32
CA PHE A 114 -102.66 -70.07 -73.60
C PHE A 114 -102.38 -69.24 -74.87
N SER A 115 -101.71 -68.08 -74.82
CA SER A 115 -101.48 -67.26 -76.03
C SER A 115 -100.06 -66.72 -76.28
N GLY A 116 -99.01 -67.30 -75.72
CA GLY A 116 -97.64 -66.91 -76.13
C GLY A 116 -96.52 -67.73 -75.47
N GLY A 117 -95.81 -68.54 -76.25
CA GLY A 117 -94.70 -69.37 -75.78
C GLY A 117 -93.51 -68.57 -75.22
N ILE A 118 -92.88 -69.07 -74.16
CA ILE A 118 -91.70 -68.49 -73.50
C ILE A 118 -90.47 -69.38 -73.77
N ASP A 119 -89.37 -68.76 -74.23
CA ASP A 119 -88.05 -69.36 -74.45
C ASP A 119 -87.19 -69.30 -73.17
N PRO A 120 -86.83 -70.45 -72.55
CA PRO A 120 -86.11 -70.50 -71.26
C PRO A 120 -84.72 -69.84 -71.28
N LYS A 121 -84.03 -69.78 -72.42
CA LYS A 121 -82.68 -69.19 -72.51
C LYS A 121 -82.68 -67.69 -72.26
N LYS A 122 -83.67 -66.97 -72.79
CA LYS A 122 -83.79 -65.52 -72.58
C LYS A 122 -84.07 -65.16 -71.12
N LEU A 123 -84.78 -66.01 -70.38
CA LEU A 123 -85.05 -65.80 -68.96
C LEU A 123 -83.76 -65.96 -68.13
N SER A 124 -82.99 -67.01 -68.38
CA SER A 124 -81.69 -67.26 -67.73
C SER A 124 -80.71 -66.09 -67.92
N ASP A 125 -80.53 -65.63 -69.15
CA ASP A 125 -79.60 -64.52 -69.45
C ASP A 125 -80.04 -63.20 -68.79
N SER A 126 -81.35 -62.96 -68.68
CA SER A 126 -81.89 -61.78 -68.01
C SER A 126 -81.68 -61.81 -66.49
N LEU A 127 -81.71 -63.00 -65.89
CA LEU A 127 -81.46 -63.19 -64.46
C LEU A 127 -79.96 -63.12 -64.15
N ALA A 128 -79.10 -63.72 -64.97
CA ALA A 128 -77.65 -63.62 -64.83
C ALA A 128 -77.15 -62.17 -64.92
N ARG A 129 -77.67 -61.38 -65.88
CA ARG A 129 -77.35 -59.95 -66.01
C ARG A 129 -77.81 -59.10 -64.82
N ARG A 130 -78.87 -59.50 -64.12
CA ARG A 130 -79.37 -58.79 -62.92
C ARG A 130 -78.60 -59.17 -61.65
N ALA A 131 -77.90 -60.30 -61.64
CA ALA A 131 -77.10 -60.75 -60.50
C ALA A 131 -75.63 -60.27 -60.53
N ASP A 132 -75.15 -59.75 -61.66
CA ASP A 132 -73.75 -59.31 -61.81
C ASP A 132 -73.52 -57.90 -61.23
N LYS A 133 -72.50 -57.78 -60.36
CA LYS A 133 -72.11 -56.54 -59.66
C LYS A 133 -71.35 -55.54 -60.55
N ARG A 134 -70.94 -55.92 -61.77
CA ARG A 134 -70.13 -55.09 -62.69
C ARG A 134 -70.90 -54.54 -63.90
N GLY A 135 -72.24 -54.42 -63.80
CA GLY A 135 -73.11 -54.00 -64.91
C GLY A 135 -73.48 -52.51 -64.95
N THR A 136 -74.00 -52.05 -66.09
CA THR A 136 -74.51 -50.67 -66.32
C THR A 136 -75.94 -50.42 -65.82
N LEU A 137 -76.53 -51.38 -65.11
CA LEU A 137 -77.89 -51.29 -64.59
C LEU A 137 -77.99 -50.25 -63.46
N LYS A 138 -79.16 -49.61 -63.33
CA LYS A 138 -79.40 -48.48 -62.41
C LYS A 138 -79.02 -48.79 -60.96
N HIS A 139 -79.29 -50.00 -60.47
CA HIS A 139 -78.94 -50.41 -59.10
C HIS A 139 -77.42 -50.57 -58.89
N ASN A 140 -76.67 -51.06 -59.89
CA ASN A 140 -75.21 -51.20 -59.81
C ASN A 140 -74.49 -49.85 -59.87
N ARG A 141 -75.03 -48.87 -60.61
CA ARG A 141 -74.54 -47.49 -60.58
C ARG A 141 -74.74 -46.83 -59.21
N VAL A 142 -75.92 -47.04 -58.59
CA VAL A 142 -76.20 -46.54 -57.24
C VAL A 142 -75.29 -47.20 -56.21
N LEU A 143 -75.11 -48.52 -56.27
CA LEU A 143 -74.21 -49.24 -55.37
C LEU A 143 -72.76 -48.75 -55.50
N SER A 144 -72.23 -48.62 -56.72
CA SER A 144 -70.88 -48.10 -56.95
C SER A 144 -70.71 -46.64 -56.48
N SER A 145 -71.72 -45.79 -56.64
CA SER A 145 -71.68 -44.42 -56.10
C SER A 145 -71.69 -44.36 -54.58
N LEU A 146 -72.44 -45.27 -53.93
CA LEU A 146 -72.49 -45.37 -52.46
C LEU A 146 -71.19 -45.96 -51.90
N GLU A 147 -70.60 -46.97 -52.57
CA GLU A 147 -69.29 -47.52 -52.19
C GLU A 147 -68.19 -46.46 -52.30
N LYS A 148 -68.18 -45.66 -53.38
CA LYS A 148 -67.25 -44.52 -53.51
C LYS A 148 -67.46 -43.47 -52.42
N ALA A 149 -68.71 -43.06 -52.17
CA ALA A 149 -69.01 -42.09 -51.12
C ALA A 149 -68.64 -42.59 -49.72
N ARG A 150 -68.79 -43.91 -49.46
CA ARG A 150 -68.33 -44.56 -48.23
C ARG A 150 -66.81 -44.50 -48.13
N ASP A 151 -66.09 -44.88 -49.19
CA ASP A 151 -64.62 -44.92 -49.19
C ASP A 151 -64.03 -43.51 -49.05
N GLU A 152 -64.64 -42.50 -49.68
CA GLU A 152 -64.31 -41.09 -49.53
C GLU A 152 -64.55 -40.61 -48.08
N ALA A 153 -65.72 -40.91 -47.49
CA ALA A 153 -66.01 -40.57 -46.10
C ALA A 153 -65.09 -41.30 -45.09
N GLU A 154 -64.68 -42.55 -45.37
CA GLU A 154 -63.72 -43.28 -44.54
C GLU A 154 -62.27 -42.79 -44.70
N ALA A 155 -61.90 -42.28 -45.87
CA ALA A 155 -60.63 -41.62 -46.09
C ALA A 155 -60.57 -40.27 -45.35
N GLU A 156 -61.60 -39.44 -45.49
CA GLU A 156 -61.72 -38.14 -44.80
C GLU A 156 -61.70 -38.32 -43.27
N LEU A 157 -62.44 -39.30 -42.75
CA LEU A 157 -62.48 -39.59 -41.32
C LEU A 157 -61.13 -40.11 -40.78
N ARG A 158 -60.37 -40.87 -41.59
CA ARG A 158 -58.99 -41.26 -41.24
C ARG A 158 -58.07 -40.05 -41.20
N GLU A 159 -58.14 -39.17 -42.18
CA GLU A 159 -57.34 -37.93 -42.24
C GLU A 159 -57.64 -37.02 -41.05
N LEU A 160 -58.92 -36.81 -40.72
CA LEU A 160 -59.33 -36.00 -39.57
C LEU A 160 -58.88 -36.60 -38.23
N ARG A 161 -58.85 -37.93 -38.10
CA ARG A 161 -58.34 -38.61 -36.89
C ARG A 161 -56.83 -38.49 -36.74
N VAL A 162 -56.07 -38.65 -37.81
CA VAL A 162 -54.61 -38.40 -37.81
C VAL A 162 -54.34 -36.97 -37.40
N ARG A 163 -55.05 -36.00 -37.99
CA ARG A 163 -54.92 -34.57 -37.66
C ARG A 163 -55.27 -34.27 -36.21
N ARG A 164 -56.26 -34.94 -35.61
CA ARG A 164 -56.58 -34.84 -34.18
C ARG A 164 -55.44 -35.35 -33.32
N ASP A 165 -54.89 -36.51 -33.63
CA ASP A 165 -53.83 -37.13 -32.83
C ASP A 165 -52.54 -36.31 -32.90
N ASP A 166 -52.22 -35.73 -34.06
CA ASP A 166 -51.11 -34.79 -34.23
C ASP A 166 -51.32 -33.51 -33.38
N LEU A 167 -52.52 -32.93 -33.38
CA LEU A 167 -52.84 -31.75 -32.56
C LEU A 167 -52.74 -32.04 -31.06
N LEU A 168 -53.20 -33.20 -30.60
CA LEU A 168 -53.06 -33.63 -29.20
C LEU A 168 -51.59 -33.89 -28.83
N GLY A 169 -50.80 -34.39 -29.79
CA GLY A 169 -49.35 -34.52 -29.64
C GLY A 169 -48.64 -33.17 -29.48
N GLU A 170 -49.01 -32.18 -30.30
CA GLU A 170 -48.50 -30.81 -30.20
C GLU A 170 -48.98 -30.11 -28.91
N GLU A 171 -50.20 -30.34 -28.44
CA GLU A 171 -50.70 -29.78 -27.18
C GLU A 171 -49.86 -30.24 -25.98
N LYS A 172 -49.51 -31.54 -25.93
CA LYS A 172 -48.59 -32.07 -24.91
C LYS A 172 -47.21 -31.44 -24.99
N ARG A 173 -46.67 -31.23 -26.19
CA ARG A 173 -45.39 -30.55 -26.39
C ARG A 173 -45.45 -29.10 -25.91
N VAL A 174 -46.51 -28.38 -26.23
CA VAL A 174 -46.74 -27.00 -25.75
C VAL A 174 -46.88 -26.95 -24.23
N ALA A 175 -47.48 -27.95 -23.59
CA ALA A 175 -47.52 -28.04 -22.14
C ALA A 175 -46.12 -28.19 -21.53
N VAL A 176 -45.29 -29.09 -22.06
CA VAL A 176 -43.89 -29.28 -21.61
C VAL A 176 -43.05 -28.02 -21.81
N VAL A 177 -43.11 -27.39 -22.99
CA VAL A 177 -42.40 -26.13 -23.25
C VAL A 177 -42.95 -24.99 -22.37
N GLY A 178 -44.25 -25.04 -22.02
CA GLY A 178 -44.87 -24.13 -21.06
C GLY A 178 -44.30 -24.28 -19.64
N GLU A 179 -44.04 -25.51 -19.18
CA GLU A 179 -43.36 -25.76 -17.90
C GLU A 179 -41.91 -25.27 -17.93
N GLU A 180 -41.18 -25.51 -19.03
CA GLU A 180 -39.83 -24.98 -19.22
C GLU A 180 -39.80 -23.45 -19.18
N LEU A 181 -40.81 -22.77 -19.74
CA LEU A 181 -40.96 -21.32 -19.66
C LEU A 181 -41.12 -20.83 -18.21
N GLU A 182 -41.96 -21.48 -17.41
CA GLU A 182 -42.15 -21.09 -16.00
C GLU A 182 -40.88 -21.34 -15.18
N GLN A 183 -40.18 -22.46 -15.41
CA GLN A 183 -38.86 -22.71 -14.80
C GLN A 183 -37.83 -21.66 -15.20
N LEU A 184 -37.84 -21.21 -16.46
CA LEU A 184 -36.92 -20.18 -16.95
C LEU A 184 -37.24 -18.81 -16.35
N LYS A 185 -38.52 -18.46 -16.17
CA LYS A 185 -38.93 -17.24 -15.45
C LYS A 185 -38.44 -17.25 -14.01
N ALA A 186 -38.66 -18.36 -13.30
CA ALA A 186 -38.19 -18.52 -11.92
C ALA A 186 -36.67 -18.33 -11.82
N LYS A 187 -35.89 -18.96 -12.72
CA LYS A 187 -34.43 -18.78 -12.79
C LYS A 187 -34.01 -17.34 -13.09
N ILE A 188 -34.73 -16.64 -13.97
CA ILE A 188 -34.45 -15.23 -14.26
C ILE A 188 -34.68 -14.36 -13.02
N ASP A 189 -35.72 -14.64 -12.24
CA ASP A 189 -36.01 -13.85 -11.05
C ASP A 189 -35.03 -14.16 -9.90
N GLU A 190 -34.60 -15.41 -9.76
CA GLU A 190 -33.48 -15.80 -8.87
C GLU A 190 -32.18 -15.07 -9.25
N GLU A 191 -31.76 -15.14 -10.51
CA GLU A 191 -30.55 -14.47 -11.00
C GLU A 191 -30.62 -12.94 -10.87
N LYS A 192 -31.81 -12.34 -11.00
CA LYS A 192 -32.00 -10.90 -10.73
C LYS A 192 -31.82 -10.57 -9.25
N SER A 193 -32.28 -11.43 -8.35
CA SER A 193 -32.12 -11.24 -6.90
C SER A 193 -30.63 -11.28 -6.53
N ASP A 194 -29.93 -12.31 -7.00
CA ASP A 194 -28.48 -12.45 -6.82
C ASP A 194 -27.70 -11.24 -7.36
N LEU A 195 -28.09 -10.75 -8.55
CA LEU A 195 -27.46 -9.57 -9.15
C LEU A 195 -27.61 -8.35 -8.24
N ARG A 196 -28.81 -8.12 -7.68
CA ARG A 196 -29.05 -7.00 -6.77
C ARG A 196 -28.21 -7.11 -5.51
N GLU A 197 -28.14 -8.29 -4.90
CA GLU A 197 -27.31 -8.50 -3.71
C GLU A 197 -25.82 -8.22 -3.99
N LEU A 198 -25.31 -8.66 -5.15
CA LEU A 198 -23.93 -8.39 -5.55
C LEU A 198 -23.68 -6.90 -5.84
N GLU A 199 -24.63 -6.22 -6.48
CA GLU A 199 -24.57 -4.77 -6.74
C GLU A 199 -24.59 -3.97 -5.43
N GLU A 200 -25.47 -4.29 -4.49
CA GLU A 200 -25.51 -3.68 -3.16
C GLU A 200 -24.18 -3.90 -2.41
N ARG A 201 -23.63 -5.12 -2.48
CA ARG A 201 -22.33 -5.43 -1.89
C ARG A 201 -21.19 -4.63 -2.54
N LEU A 202 -21.19 -4.49 -3.87
CA LEU A 202 -20.18 -3.68 -4.58
C LEU A 202 -20.26 -2.21 -4.18
N ASP A 203 -21.47 -1.66 -4.06
CA ASP A 203 -21.66 -0.27 -3.65
C ASP A 203 -21.24 -0.04 -2.21
N PHE A 204 -21.48 -0.99 -1.30
CA PHE A 204 -20.96 -0.95 0.06
C PHE A 204 -19.42 -0.94 0.10
N GLU A 205 -18.76 -1.80 -0.68
CA GLU A 205 -17.29 -1.81 -0.77
C GLU A 205 -16.71 -0.53 -1.38
N ARG A 206 -17.39 0.05 -2.38
CA ARG A 206 -17.00 1.35 -2.95
C ARG A 206 -17.04 2.46 -1.92
N ARG A 207 -18.02 2.45 -1.00
CA ARG A 207 -18.07 3.38 0.14
C ARG A 207 -16.88 3.19 1.08
N ILE A 208 -16.46 1.95 1.35
CA ILE A 208 -15.26 1.67 2.16
C ILE A 208 -13.98 2.18 1.47
N VAL A 209 -13.84 1.98 0.15
CA VAL A 209 -12.70 2.55 -0.61
C VAL A 209 -12.70 4.08 -0.55
N ARG A 210 -13.86 4.70 -0.73
CA ARG A 210 -14.01 6.15 -0.59
C ARG A 210 -13.61 6.62 0.80
N ARG A 211 -14.01 5.90 1.85
CA ARG A 211 -13.62 6.17 3.24
C ARG A 211 -12.10 6.16 3.42
N ARG A 212 -11.43 5.11 2.93
CA ARG A 212 -9.96 4.98 3.00
C ARG A 212 -9.27 6.13 2.29
N ARG A 213 -9.71 6.46 1.08
CA ARG A 213 -9.17 7.58 0.30
C ARG A 213 -9.30 8.93 1.01
N MET A 214 -10.41 9.17 1.71
CA MET A 214 -10.60 10.39 2.50
C MET A 214 -9.67 10.43 3.72
N ASN A 215 -9.49 9.30 4.41
CA ASN A 215 -8.53 9.20 5.52
C ASN A 215 -7.08 9.44 5.06
N GLU A 216 -6.65 8.82 3.96
CA GLU A 216 -5.32 9.06 3.38
C GLU A 216 -5.11 10.54 3.04
N SER A 217 -6.16 11.22 2.59
CA SER A 217 -6.11 12.64 2.25
C SER A 217 -5.97 13.52 3.50
N LEU A 218 -6.63 13.16 4.60
CA LEU A 218 -6.42 13.79 5.92
C LEU A 218 -5.02 13.52 6.47
N GLU A 219 -4.49 12.30 6.33
CA GLU A 219 -3.12 11.96 6.76
C GLU A 219 -2.07 12.81 6.02
N ILE A 220 -2.26 13.04 4.71
CA ILE A 220 -1.39 13.93 3.92
C ILE A 220 -1.49 15.38 4.43
N LEU A 221 -2.70 15.86 4.72
CA LEU A 221 -2.91 17.21 5.26
C LEU A 221 -2.23 17.38 6.63
N ASP A 222 -2.44 16.44 7.55
CA ASP A 222 -1.82 16.44 8.87
C ASP A 222 -0.29 16.33 8.78
N GLU A 223 0.24 15.54 7.84
CA GLU A 223 1.69 15.46 7.58
C GLU A 223 2.24 16.81 7.10
N CYS A 224 1.56 17.48 6.17
CA CYS A 224 1.94 18.81 5.70
C CYS A 224 1.95 19.83 6.84
N GLU A 225 0.88 19.88 7.66
CA GLU A 225 0.79 20.78 8.82
C GLU A 225 1.91 20.51 9.83
N ARG A 226 2.18 19.24 10.16
CA ARG A 226 3.28 18.86 11.06
C ARG A 226 4.64 19.29 10.51
N LEU A 227 4.90 19.02 9.24
CA LEU A 227 6.17 19.40 8.60
C LEU A 227 6.34 20.93 8.55
N GLU A 228 5.26 21.69 8.43
CA GLU A 228 5.31 23.16 8.52
C GLU A 228 5.64 23.67 9.92
N VAL A 229 5.08 23.06 10.97
CA VAL A 229 5.43 23.38 12.36
C VAL A 229 6.90 23.05 12.64
N GLU A 230 7.38 21.88 12.20
CA GLU A 230 8.79 21.50 12.30
C GLU A 230 9.69 22.49 11.52
N ALA A 231 9.29 22.91 10.31
CA ALA A 231 10.03 23.90 9.52
C ALA A 231 10.12 25.26 10.22
N GLN A 232 9.06 25.68 10.94
CA GLN A 232 9.10 26.91 11.74
C GLN A 232 10.09 26.80 12.90
N GLN A 233 10.15 25.66 13.58
CA GLN A 233 11.13 25.41 14.64
C GLN A 233 12.57 25.39 14.10
N LEU A 234 12.76 24.90 12.87
CA LEU A 234 14.07 24.78 12.24
C LEU A 234 14.52 26.04 11.48
N LYS A 235 13.73 27.12 11.47
CA LYS A 235 13.98 28.35 10.69
C LYS A 235 15.29 29.07 11.05
N HIS A 236 15.80 28.83 12.25
CA HIS A 236 17.04 29.42 12.78
C HIS A 236 18.31 28.68 12.33
N PHE A 237 18.19 27.50 11.72
CA PHE A 237 19.34 26.74 11.21
C PHE A 237 19.58 27.09 9.75
N ARG A 238 20.52 27.99 9.49
CA ARG A 238 20.91 28.41 8.14
C ARG A 238 22.34 28.05 7.82
N THR A 239 22.56 27.67 6.56
CA THR A 239 23.89 27.39 6.01
C THR A 239 24.78 28.63 5.94
N ALA A 240 24.21 29.83 5.85
CA ALA A 240 24.98 31.07 5.90
C ALA A 240 25.62 31.27 7.29
N ASP A 241 24.83 31.11 8.34
CA ASP A 241 25.24 31.32 9.72
C ASP A 241 26.27 30.24 10.15
N ALA A 242 26.23 29.04 9.55
CA ALA A 242 27.27 28.01 9.75
C ALA A 242 28.68 28.50 9.37
N LYS A 243 28.81 29.36 8.35
CA LYS A 243 30.11 29.94 7.95
C LYS A 243 30.64 30.92 8.99
N GLU A 244 29.76 31.64 9.69
CA GLU A 244 30.16 32.52 10.78
C GLU A 244 30.74 31.72 11.94
N LEU A 245 30.10 30.61 12.30
CA LEU A 245 30.62 29.68 13.32
C LEU A 245 31.96 29.07 12.90
N GLU A 246 32.12 28.66 11.65
CA GLU A 246 33.39 28.14 11.13
C GLU A 246 34.51 29.18 11.22
N GLU A 247 34.22 30.44 10.93
CA GLU A 247 35.19 31.54 11.04
C GLU A 247 35.60 31.80 12.50
N ILE A 248 34.65 31.76 13.44
CA ILE A 248 34.94 31.85 14.88
C ILE A 248 35.83 30.67 15.30
N GLN A 249 35.53 29.45 14.86
CA GLN A 249 36.33 28.27 15.19
C GLN A 249 37.74 28.32 14.58
N ARG A 250 37.87 28.81 13.35
CA ARG A 250 39.18 29.02 12.71
C ARG A 250 40.03 29.97 13.55
N ARG A 251 39.44 31.08 14.00
CA ARG A 251 40.11 32.07 14.85
C ARG A 251 40.51 31.51 16.21
N ILE A 252 39.67 30.65 16.82
CA ILE A 252 40.03 29.91 18.04
C ILE A 252 41.21 28.97 17.77
N GLY A 253 41.23 28.29 16.63
CA GLY A 253 42.33 27.42 16.21
C GLY A 253 43.66 28.17 16.10
N GLU A 254 43.66 29.30 15.41
CA GLU A 254 44.84 30.17 15.23
C GLU A 254 45.35 30.72 16.56
N LEU A 255 44.45 31.24 17.41
CA LEU A 255 44.83 31.73 18.74
C LEU A 255 45.37 30.62 19.66
N LYS A 256 44.86 29.39 19.55
CA LYS A 256 45.41 28.24 20.29
C LYS A 256 46.82 27.88 19.82
N THR A 257 47.10 27.94 18.52
CA THR A 257 48.45 27.70 17.99
C THR A 257 49.40 28.81 18.43
N ASP A 258 48.99 30.07 18.34
CA ASP A 258 49.78 31.22 18.77
C ASP A 258 50.06 31.16 20.27
N LYS A 259 49.06 30.80 21.09
CA LYS A 259 49.24 30.59 22.52
C LYS A 259 50.35 29.56 22.80
N LYS A 260 50.34 28.40 22.13
CA LYS A 260 51.38 27.36 22.33
C LYS A 260 52.77 27.83 21.89
N VAL A 261 52.86 28.61 20.82
CA VAL A 261 54.14 29.19 20.37
C VAL A 261 54.66 30.18 21.40
N LEU A 262 53.79 31.07 21.90
CA LEU A 262 54.15 32.06 22.91
C LEU A 262 54.48 31.40 24.27
N GLU A 263 53.79 30.33 24.65
CA GLU A 263 54.09 29.55 25.86
C GLU A 263 55.53 29.01 25.84
N ARG A 264 55.93 28.40 24.71
CA ARG A 264 57.33 27.95 24.52
C ARG A 264 58.32 29.10 24.53
N ALA A 265 57.99 30.22 23.90
CA ALA A 265 58.85 31.40 23.88
C ALA A 265 59.03 32.01 25.29
N VAL A 266 58.00 31.96 26.13
CA VAL A 266 58.10 32.35 27.55
C VAL A 266 59.03 31.39 28.30
N GLU A 267 58.87 30.08 28.14
CA GLU A 267 59.72 29.07 28.78
C GLU A 267 61.21 29.21 28.38
N GLU A 268 61.49 29.45 27.09
CA GLU A 268 62.85 29.71 26.59
C GLU A 268 63.43 31.02 27.12
N SER A 269 62.61 32.06 27.22
CA SER A 269 63.02 33.35 27.80
C SER A 269 63.33 33.22 29.29
N GLU A 270 62.54 32.45 30.03
CA GLU A 270 62.77 32.16 31.47
C GLU A 270 64.09 31.43 31.69
N LYS A 271 64.38 30.39 30.89
CA LYS A 271 65.66 29.68 30.92
C LYS A 271 66.84 30.58 30.61
N THR A 272 66.66 31.53 29.70
CA THR A 272 67.70 32.52 29.35
C THR A 272 67.98 33.46 30.51
N VAL A 273 66.94 33.98 31.16
CA VAL A 273 67.07 34.82 32.36
C VAL A 273 67.76 34.04 33.49
N GLU A 274 67.34 32.80 33.74
CA GLU A 274 67.94 31.94 34.78
C GLU A 274 69.44 31.71 34.53
N ARG A 275 69.83 31.36 33.30
CA ARG A 275 71.25 31.17 32.92
C ARG A 275 72.08 32.44 33.13
N VAL A 276 71.60 33.59 32.67
CA VAL A 276 72.33 34.86 32.80
C VAL A 276 72.38 35.30 34.26
N GLN A 277 71.32 35.06 35.04
CA GLN A 277 71.28 35.33 36.47
C GLN A 277 72.32 34.49 37.23
N GLU A 278 72.44 33.19 36.91
CA GLU A 278 73.47 32.33 37.49
C GLU A 278 74.89 32.83 37.16
N GLU A 279 75.14 33.19 35.91
CA GLU A 279 76.43 33.76 35.48
C GLU A 279 76.74 35.05 36.24
N HIS A 280 75.78 35.97 36.35
CA HIS A 280 75.91 37.21 37.10
C HIS A 280 76.22 36.94 38.59
N ASN A 281 75.49 36.00 39.22
CA ASN A 281 75.71 35.63 40.62
C ASN A 281 77.12 35.04 40.84
N ARG A 282 77.61 34.18 39.92
CA ARG A 282 78.98 33.65 39.99
C ARG A 282 80.04 34.76 39.91
N HIS A 283 79.79 35.82 39.15
CA HIS A 283 80.68 36.98 39.11
C HIS A 283 80.58 37.84 40.38
N LEU A 284 79.38 37.98 40.96
CA LEU A 284 79.17 38.70 42.22
C LEU A 284 79.89 38.02 43.38
N ASP A 285 79.86 36.69 43.48
CA ASP A 285 80.57 35.94 44.52
C ASP A 285 82.09 36.19 44.48
N LYS A 286 82.64 36.33 43.27
CA LYS A 286 84.07 36.65 43.04
C LYS A 286 84.42 38.12 43.33
N ARG A 287 83.43 39.01 43.46
CA ARG A 287 83.63 40.45 43.56
C ARG A 287 84.44 40.84 44.79
N HIS A 288 84.05 40.33 45.97
CA HIS A 288 84.68 40.72 47.23
C HIS A 288 86.14 40.26 47.32
N THR A 289 86.40 39.02 46.91
CA THR A 289 87.75 38.43 46.94
C THR A 289 88.68 39.08 45.92
N THR A 290 88.20 39.35 44.70
CA THR A 290 89.00 40.00 43.64
C THR A 290 89.26 41.48 43.97
N ARG A 291 88.28 42.18 44.58
CA ARG A 291 88.46 43.57 45.03
C ARG A 291 89.52 43.70 46.12
N ALA A 292 89.44 42.86 47.16
CA ALA A 292 90.41 42.88 48.25
C ALA A 292 91.85 42.64 47.74
N LYS A 293 91.99 41.69 46.80
CA LYS A 293 93.26 41.43 46.09
C LYS A 293 93.73 42.64 45.30
N ALA A 294 92.86 43.30 44.54
CA ALA A 294 93.21 44.47 43.73
C ALA A 294 93.55 45.71 44.57
N ASP A 295 92.84 45.97 45.67
CA ASP A 295 93.12 47.09 46.58
C ASP A 295 94.48 46.92 47.27
N THR A 296 94.83 45.69 47.63
CA THR A 296 96.16 45.37 48.17
C THR A 296 97.23 45.44 47.07
N ALA A 297 96.92 44.96 45.87
CA ALA A 297 97.82 45.07 44.73
C ALA A 297 98.12 46.52 44.34
N ALA A 298 97.13 47.41 44.37
CA ALA A 298 97.30 48.83 44.07
C ALA A 298 98.25 49.51 45.06
N ARG A 299 98.02 49.29 46.37
CA ARG A 299 98.88 49.81 47.45
C ARG A 299 100.33 49.33 47.32
N LEU A 300 100.53 48.03 47.05
CA LEU A 300 101.86 47.46 46.87
C LEU A 300 102.52 47.90 45.57
N THR A 301 101.77 48.06 44.48
CA THR A 301 102.28 48.55 43.18
C THR A 301 102.82 49.97 43.35
N GLU A 302 102.11 50.83 44.08
CA GLU A 302 102.56 52.19 44.37
C GLU A 302 103.90 52.18 45.13
N ARG A 303 104.02 51.35 46.19
CA ARG A 303 105.27 51.16 46.94
C ARG A 303 106.43 50.66 46.07
N VAL A 304 106.20 49.62 45.26
CA VAL A 304 107.23 49.07 44.36
C VAL A 304 107.63 50.09 43.29
N SER A 305 106.67 50.81 42.71
CA SER A 305 106.94 51.83 41.68
C SER A 305 107.71 53.03 42.24
N ALA A 306 107.40 53.48 43.46
CA ALA A 306 108.12 54.56 44.12
C ALA A 306 109.59 54.17 44.39
N PHE A 307 109.83 52.91 44.78
CA PHE A 307 111.17 52.37 44.98
C PHE A 307 111.95 52.23 43.66
N LEU A 308 111.31 51.75 42.59
CA LEU A 308 111.95 51.63 41.27
C LEU A 308 112.28 52.99 40.66
N ALA A 309 111.44 54.01 40.91
CA ALA A 309 111.68 55.38 40.44
C ALA A 309 112.86 56.05 41.17
N ASN A 310 113.06 55.76 42.46
CA ASN A 310 114.13 56.32 43.29
C ASN A 310 114.82 55.21 44.10
N PRO A 311 115.67 54.38 43.47
CA PRO A 311 116.32 53.29 44.18
C PRO A 311 117.33 53.84 45.19
N PRO A 312 117.37 53.34 46.43
CA PRO A 312 118.39 53.73 47.41
C PRO A 312 119.78 53.38 46.87
N MET A 313 120.64 54.39 46.80
CA MET A 313 122.01 54.28 46.33
C MET A 313 122.93 54.06 47.53
N LYS A 314 123.70 52.96 47.53
CA LYS A 314 124.75 52.73 48.52
C LYS A 314 126.06 53.28 47.97
N MET A 315 126.76 54.07 48.78
CA MET A 315 128.12 54.48 48.45
C MET A 315 129.06 53.31 48.76
N GLU A 316 129.64 52.72 47.73
CA GLU A 316 130.67 51.70 47.91
C GLU A 316 132.03 52.30 47.54
N HIS A 317 133.00 52.09 48.43
CA HIS A 317 134.37 52.55 48.21
C HIS A 317 135.14 51.43 47.53
N THR A 318 135.23 51.49 46.20
CA THR A 318 136.08 50.57 45.46
C THR A 318 137.50 51.14 45.42
N TRP A 319 138.44 50.38 45.97
CA TRP A 319 139.85 50.73 45.95
C TRP A 319 140.47 50.18 44.67
N ARG A 320 141.06 51.07 43.86
CA ARG A 320 141.91 50.64 42.74
C ARG A 320 143.25 50.19 43.30
N ILE A 321 143.29 48.94 43.76
CA ILE A 321 144.47 48.29 44.37
C ILE A 321 145.78 48.57 43.60
N PRO A 322 145.83 48.56 42.24
CA PRO A 322 147.06 48.86 41.51
C PRO A 322 147.65 50.25 41.80
N LEU A 323 146.80 51.28 41.98
CA LEU A 323 147.24 52.65 42.26
C LEU A 323 147.78 52.80 43.69
N VAL A 324 147.20 52.07 44.65
CA VAL A 324 147.71 52.01 46.03
C VAL A 324 149.10 51.37 46.07
N VAL A 325 149.32 50.31 45.28
CA VAL A 325 150.62 49.63 45.16
C VAL A 325 151.67 50.55 44.51
N VAL A 326 151.30 51.28 43.45
CA VAL A 326 152.21 52.29 42.83
C VAL A 326 152.55 53.40 43.83
N GLY A 327 151.60 53.85 44.64
CA GLY A 327 151.84 54.83 45.70
C GLY A 327 152.84 54.34 46.75
N LEU A 328 152.72 53.08 47.20
CA LEU A 328 153.67 52.46 48.12
C LEU A 328 155.09 52.36 47.52
N LEU A 329 155.19 52.02 46.22
CA LEU A 329 156.48 51.97 45.52
C LEU A 329 157.12 53.36 45.40
N ALA A 330 156.32 54.40 45.10
CA ALA A 330 156.81 55.79 45.05
C ALA A 330 157.34 56.27 46.41
N LEU A 331 156.69 55.91 47.51
CA LEU A 331 157.20 56.14 48.87
C LEU A 331 158.54 55.44 49.09
N GLY A 332 158.63 54.15 48.73
CA GLY A 332 159.87 53.36 48.85
C GLY A 332 161.04 53.96 48.07
N VAL A 333 160.79 54.42 46.84
CA VAL A 333 161.79 55.12 46.02
C VAL A 333 162.19 56.45 46.66
N GLY A 334 161.23 57.24 47.15
CA GLY A 334 161.51 58.52 47.82
C GLY A 334 162.38 58.37 49.07
N VAL A 335 162.11 57.35 49.90
CA VAL A 335 162.92 57.03 51.09
C VAL A 335 164.32 56.52 50.69
N GLY A 336 164.42 55.66 49.67
CA GLY A 336 165.70 55.14 49.18
C GLY A 336 166.62 56.23 48.61
N VAL A 337 166.08 57.14 47.80
CA VAL A 337 166.83 58.29 47.25
C VAL A 337 167.27 59.24 48.37
N GLY A 338 166.41 59.45 49.38
CA GLY A 338 166.75 60.24 50.56
C GLY A 338 167.94 59.66 51.35
N ALA A 339 168.03 58.34 51.51
CA ALA A 339 169.11 57.70 52.28
C ALA A 339 170.49 57.77 51.59
N VAL A 340 170.54 57.73 50.26
CA VAL A 340 171.80 57.68 49.48
C VAL A 340 172.27 59.07 49.02
N GLY A 341 171.38 60.07 48.97
CA GLY A 341 171.72 61.43 48.57
C GLY A 341 172.74 62.10 49.48
N GLY A 342 173.90 62.47 48.92
CA GLY A 342 175.00 63.14 49.64
C GLY A 342 174.74 64.60 50.01
N ASN A 343 173.63 65.19 49.54
CA ASN A 343 173.31 66.61 49.76
C ASN A 343 172.11 66.75 50.71
N ALA A 344 172.22 67.63 51.71
CA ALA A 344 171.23 67.76 52.79
C ALA A 344 169.80 68.03 52.30
N PHE A 345 169.65 68.74 51.17
CA PHE A 345 168.37 68.99 50.54
C PHE A 345 167.66 67.71 50.06
N LEU A 346 168.39 66.76 49.47
CA LEU A 346 167.83 65.50 48.95
C LEU A 346 167.35 64.56 50.07
N ARG A 347 168.03 64.58 51.24
CA ARG A 347 167.65 63.77 52.41
C ARG A 347 166.27 64.14 52.98
N MET A 348 165.89 65.41 52.87
CA MET A 348 164.61 65.91 53.36
C MET A 348 163.53 65.92 52.25
N ALA A 349 163.86 66.36 51.04
CA ALA A 349 162.89 66.57 49.98
C ALA A 349 162.38 65.25 49.34
N ALA A 350 163.23 64.24 49.19
CA ALA A 350 162.87 62.98 48.54
C ALA A 350 161.82 62.15 49.31
N PRO A 351 161.95 61.91 50.64
CA PRO A 351 160.90 61.22 51.40
C PRO A 351 159.62 62.05 51.51
N ALA A 352 159.72 63.39 51.55
CA ALA A 352 158.55 64.27 51.53
C ALA A 352 157.76 64.14 50.20
N LEU A 353 158.45 64.13 49.06
CA LEU A 353 157.83 63.91 47.74
C LEU A 353 157.29 62.48 47.58
N GLY A 354 157.99 61.47 48.10
CA GLY A 354 157.52 60.09 48.15
C GLY A 354 156.23 59.95 48.97
N ALA A 355 156.17 60.60 50.14
CA ALA A 355 154.98 60.61 50.99
C ALA A 355 153.82 61.38 50.34
N LEU A 356 154.11 62.51 49.69
CA LEU A 356 153.10 63.33 49.04
C LEU A 356 152.52 62.64 47.80
N SER A 357 153.36 61.95 47.01
CA SER A 357 152.92 61.14 45.86
C SER A 357 152.11 59.91 46.29
N MET A 358 152.51 59.23 47.37
CA MET A 358 151.71 58.15 47.96
C MET A 358 150.34 58.66 48.44
N ALA A 359 150.30 59.77 49.18
CA ALA A 359 149.06 60.36 49.67
C ALA A 359 148.14 60.75 48.49
N LEU A 360 148.68 61.37 47.44
CA LEU A 360 147.93 61.73 46.24
C LEU A 360 147.37 60.49 45.53
N LEU A 361 148.18 59.45 45.36
CA LEU A 361 147.76 58.21 44.70
C LEU A 361 146.72 57.42 45.51
N VAL A 362 146.80 57.43 46.83
CA VAL A 362 145.78 56.82 47.71
C VAL A 362 144.45 57.57 47.62
N ILE A 363 144.48 58.91 47.52
CA ILE A 363 143.28 59.73 47.31
C ILE A 363 142.67 59.45 45.94
N VAL A 364 143.46 59.36 44.87
CA VAL A 364 142.99 59.06 43.51
C VAL A 364 142.57 57.59 43.35
N ALA A 365 143.15 56.67 44.12
CA ALA A 365 142.81 55.24 44.11
C ALA A 365 141.43 54.97 44.73
N ARG A 366 140.93 55.88 45.58
CA ARG A 366 139.58 55.81 46.15
C ARG A 366 138.58 56.32 45.12
N ARG A 367 137.90 55.40 44.43
CA ARG A 367 136.76 55.75 43.58
C ARG A 367 135.48 55.53 44.38
N THR A 368 134.67 56.57 44.52
CA THR A 368 133.30 56.44 44.99
C THR A 368 132.42 56.07 43.81
N GLU A 369 131.89 54.85 43.84
CA GLU A 369 130.84 54.43 42.91
C GLU A 369 129.52 54.34 43.68
N HIS A 370 128.47 54.92 43.10
CA HIS A 370 127.11 54.77 43.59
C HIS A 370 126.56 53.50 42.97
N ILE A 371 126.42 52.45 43.77
CA ILE A 371 125.82 51.19 43.33
C ILE A 371 124.43 51.11 43.96
N VAL A 372 123.47 50.58 43.22
CA VAL A 372 122.12 50.38 43.74
C VAL A 372 122.16 49.35 44.86
N ASP A 373 121.56 49.68 46.01
CA ASP A 373 121.56 48.80 47.17
C ASP A 373 120.69 47.55 46.90
N GLN A 374 121.36 46.44 46.55
CA GLN A 374 120.69 45.15 46.35
C GLN A 374 120.06 44.62 47.65
N SER A 375 120.62 44.94 48.82
CA SER A 375 120.05 44.50 50.09
C SER A 375 118.74 45.21 50.42
N ALA A 376 118.62 46.50 50.05
CA ALA A 376 117.37 47.24 50.17
C ALA A 376 116.30 46.75 49.17
N ARG A 377 116.71 46.33 47.96
CA ARG A 377 115.83 45.68 46.98
C ARG A 377 115.24 44.38 47.51
N ASP A 378 116.09 43.49 48.04
CA ASP A 378 115.67 42.20 48.58
C ASP A 378 114.77 42.37 49.82
N LEU A 379 115.07 43.36 50.67
CA LEU A 379 114.28 43.65 51.86
C LEU A 379 112.90 44.20 51.50
N LEU A 380 112.79 45.08 50.49
CA LEU A 380 111.50 45.53 49.99
C LEU A 380 110.72 44.37 49.35
N LEU A 381 111.37 43.55 48.52
CA LEU A 381 110.72 42.41 47.89
C LEU A 381 110.12 41.46 48.94
N ARG A 382 110.87 41.15 50.00
CA ARG A 382 110.36 40.36 51.14
C ARG A 382 109.20 41.04 51.84
N ALA A 383 109.30 42.32 52.16
CA ALA A 383 108.23 43.07 52.81
C ALA A 383 106.92 43.08 51.98
N VAL A 384 107.04 43.27 50.65
CA VAL A 384 105.92 43.25 49.72
C VAL A 384 105.31 41.84 49.58
N LEU A 385 106.14 40.80 49.60
CA LEU A 385 105.69 39.40 49.58
C LEU A 385 104.98 38.99 50.88
N ASP A 386 105.52 39.40 52.04
CA ASP A 386 104.96 39.09 53.34
C ASP A 386 103.61 39.80 53.52
N GLU A 387 103.51 41.09 53.17
CA GLU A 387 102.26 41.84 53.21
C GLU A 387 101.18 41.24 52.27
N TRP A 388 101.59 40.73 51.11
CA TRP A 388 100.69 40.01 50.21
C TRP A 388 100.20 38.69 50.81
N ARG A 389 101.11 37.89 51.39
CA ARG A 389 100.80 36.59 52.00
C ARG A 389 99.95 36.71 53.26
N GLU A 390 100.23 37.69 54.11
CA GLU A 390 99.42 38.00 55.30
C GLU A 390 97.98 38.36 54.92
N SER A 391 97.83 39.10 53.82
CA SER A 391 96.51 39.54 53.36
C SER A 391 95.76 38.45 52.57
N HIS A 392 96.46 37.50 51.93
CA HIS A 392 95.87 36.51 51.02
C HIS A 392 96.60 35.16 51.13
N SER A 393 96.28 34.39 52.18
CA SER A 393 96.99 33.18 52.64
C SER A 393 97.03 31.97 51.68
N GLU A 394 96.41 32.02 50.51
CA GLU A 394 96.17 30.83 49.67
C GLU A 394 96.98 30.78 48.36
N GLU A 395 97.51 31.89 47.84
CA GLU A 395 98.23 31.87 46.55
C GLU A 395 99.71 31.47 46.71
N HIS A 396 99.95 30.15 46.71
CA HIS A 396 101.27 29.54 46.60
C HIS A 396 101.77 29.64 45.16
N GLY A 397 102.23 30.83 44.74
CA GLY A 397 102.67 31.01 43.36
C GLY A 397 103.39 32.31 43.05
N VAL A 398 103.82 33.08 44.05
CA VAL A 398 104.69 34.24 43.79
C VAL A 398 106.14 33.75 43.66
N GLU A 399 106.41 32.94 42.62
CA GLU A 399 107.77 32.59 42.16
C GLU A 399 108.32 33.74 41.31
N ARG A 400 108.37 34.94 41.89
CA ARG A 400 108.91 36.11 41.19
C ARG A 400 110.02 36.68 42.05
N ASP A 401 111.23 36.19 41.78
CA ASP A 401 112.47 36.56 42.49
C ASP A 401 112.93 38.00 42.18
N THR A 402 112.14 38.78 41.44
CA THR A 402 112.47 40.15 41.02
C THR A 402 111.32 41.12 41.33
N LEU A 403 111.67 42.37 41.64
CA LEU A 403 110.70 43.45 41.87
C LEU A 403 109.86 43.74 40.63
N GLU A 404 110.44 43.62 39.43
CA GLU A 404 109.74 43.76 38.15
C GLU A 404 108.70 42.65 37.95
N GLY A 405 109.06 41.41 38.32
CA GLY A 405 108.13 40.28 38.33
C GLY A 405 106.97 40.54 39.28
N MET A 406 107.25 40.99 40.51
CA MET A 406 106.22 41.32 41.49
C MET A 406 105.34 42.49 41.02
N GLN A 407 105.91 43.53 40.42
CA GLN A 407 105.15 44.63 39.83
C GLN A 407 104.18 44.14 38.75
N ALA A 408 104.64 43.28 37.83
CA ALA A 408 103.78 42.70 36.80
C ALA A 408 102.64 41.86 37.41
N PHE A 409 102.89 41.16 38.51
CA PHE A 409 101.88 40.34 39.20
C PHE A 409 100.81 41.21 39.86
N LEU A 410 101.22 42.28 40.52
CA LEU A 410 100.29 43.21 41.16
C LEU A 410 99.45 43.97 40.11
N ILE A 411 100.05 44.32 38.96
CA ILE A 411 99.31 44.88 37.82
C ILE A 411 98.30 43.86 37.27
N GLU A 412 98.68 42.59 37.13
CA GLU A 412 97.79 41.49 36.71
C GLU A 412 96.58 41.36 37.64
N LYS A 413 96.80 41.35 38.96
CA LYS A 413 95.69 41.27 39.95
C LYS A 413 94.81 42.52 39.96
N ARG A 414 95.40 43.71 39.71
CA ARG A 414 94.63 44.95 39.54
C ARG A 414 93.77 44.91 38.27
N ASN A 415 94.32 44.41 37.16
CA ASN A 415 93.60 44.28 35.90
C ASN A 415 92.48 43.23 35.99
N ALA A 416 92.69 42.13 36.72
CA ALA A 416 91.65 41.13 36.97
C ALA A 416 90.41 41.70 37.65
N TRP A 417 90.55 42.72 38.51
CA TRP A 417 89.41 43.46 39.07
C TRP A 417 88.68 44.29 38.02
N ASN A 418 89.40 44.99 37.15
CA ASN A 418 88.79 45.76 36.07
C ASN A 418 88.04 44.84 35.09
N GLU A 419 88.63 43.71 34.73
CA GLU A 419 88.00 42.69 33.89
C GLU A 419 86.74 42.12 34.55
N LEU A 420 86.79 41.77 35.84
CA LEU A 420 85.61 41.31 36.57
C LEU A 420 84.53 42.40 36.65
N HIS A 421 84.91 43.67 36.81
CA HIS A 421 83.97 44.78 36.85
C HIS A 421 83.28 44.99 35.49
N GLU A 422 84.02 44.88 34.39
CA GLU A 422 83.45 44.89 33.04
C GLU A 422 82.52 43.69 32.80
N LEU A 423 82.92 42.48 33.22
CA LEU A 423 82.07 41.29 33.10
C LEU A 423 80.78 41.41 33.92
N LEU A 424 80.85 41.97 35.12
CA LEU A 424 79.66 42.27 35.94
C LEU A 424 78.74 43.27 35.24
N ALA A 425 79.29 44.35 34.67
CA ALA A 425 78.49 45.33 33.95
C ALA A 425 77.86 44.76 32.68
N ARG A 426 78.57 43.90 31.94
CA ARG A 426 78.04 43.20 30.76
C ARG A 426 76.92 42.24 31.13
N THR A 427 77.15 41.35 32.09
CA THR A 427 76.14 40.38 32.54
C THR A 427 74.92 41.06 33.18
N GLU A 428 75.08 42.20 33.87
CA GLU A 428 73.96 42.99 34.39
C GLU A 428 73.12 43.58 33.25
N ASN A 429 73.75 44.08 32.17
CA ASN A 429 73.02 44.57 31.00
C ASN A 429 72.32 43.43 30.26
N GLU A 430 73.00 42.29 30.04
CA GLU A 430 72.40 41.09 29.44
C GLU A 430 71.20 40.59 30.25
N LEU A 431 71.29 40.60 31.58
CA LEU A 431 70.20 40.23 32.46
C LEU A 431 69.01 41.17 32.28
N ARG A 432 69.23 42.49 32.30
CA ARG A 432 68.17 43.49 32.08
C ARG A 432 67.51 43.34 30.71
N GLU A 433 68.29 43.07 29.66
CA GLU A 433 67.78 42.80 28.32
C GLU A 433 66.93 41.53 28.29
N ALA A 434 67.42 40.43 28.88
CA ALA A 434 66.68 39.16 28.97
C ALA A 434 65.38 39.31 29.77
N GLU A 435 65.39 40.01 30.89
CA GLU A 435 64.19 40.32 31.69
C GLU A 435 63.19 41.21 30.92
N SER A 436 63.69 42.17 30.13
CA SER A 436 62.83 43.00 29.28
C SER A 436 62.14 42.17 28.19
N ALA A 437 62.88 41.28 27.53
CA ALA A 437 62.37 40.37 26.52
C ALA A 437 61.32 39.40 27.11
N LEU A 438 61.59 38.85 28.31
CA LEU A 438 60.65 38.00 29.04
C LEU A 438 59.35 38.73 29.40
N ARG A 439 59.43 40.00 29.82
CA ARG A 439 58.24 40.81 30.11
C ARG A 439 57.40 41.03 28.84
N ASP A 440 58.05 41.32 27.72
CA ASP A 440 57.36 41.52 26.44
C ASP A 440 56.70 40.24 25.92
N THR A 441 57.37 39.08 26.02
CA THR A 441 56.79 37.79 25.62
C THR A 441 55.62 37.40 26.51
N ARG A 442 55.73 37.57 27.84
CA ARG A 442 54.61 37.35 28.78
C ARG A 442 53.43 38.26 28.49
N LYS A 443 53.66 39.55 28.18
CA LYS A 443 52.59 40.47 27.80
C LYS A 443 51.87 40.01 26.53
N LYS A 444 52.61 39.58 25.50
CA LYS A 444 52.03 39.01 24.27
C LYS A 444 51.23 37.74 24.56
N PHE A 445 51.75 36.86 25.43
CA PHE A 445 51.05 35.65 25.87
C PHE A 445 49.72 35.98 26.56
N GLN A 446 49.72 36.88 27.55
CA GLN A 446 48.51 37.33 28.25
C GLN A 446 47.49 37.96 27.31
N MET A 447 47.93 38.80 26.35
CA MET A 447 47.04 39.38 25.34
C MET A 447 46.44 38.31 24.43
N CYS A 448 47.21 37.27 24.06
CA CYS A 448 46.72 36.14 23.29
C CYS A 448 45.68 35.33 24.07
N GLU A 449 45.92 35.06 25.37
CA GLU A 449 44.95 34.39 26.24
C GLU A 449 43.65 35.17 26.40
N ALA A 450 43.73 36.48 26.62
CA ALA A 450 42.56 37.33 26.72
C ALA A 450 41.72 37.31 25.43
N ARG A 451 42.37 37.40 24.27
CA ARG A 451 41.70 37.29 22.96
C ARG A 451 41.08 35.91 22.75
N LEU A 452 41.76 34.84 23.16
CA LEU A 452 41.22 33.49 23.05
C LEU A 452 39.98 33.32 23.93
N HIS A 453 39.97 33.91 25.12
CA HIS A 453 38.79 33.93 26.00
C HIS A 453 37.64 34.70 25.35
N GLU A 454 37.89 35.91 24.84
CA GLU A 454 36.89 36.74 24.17
C GLU A 454 36.24 36.02 22.97
N VAL A 455 37.03 35.38 22.11
CA VAL A 455 36.49 34.65 20.95
C VAL A 455 35.72 33.40 21.37
N ARG A 456 36.11 32.72 22.46
CA ARG A 456 35.32 31.61 23.02
C ARG A 456 33.98 32.06 23.61
N GLU A 457 33.97 33.23 24.24
CA GLU A 457 32.73 33.83 24.72
C GLU A 457 31.83 34.23 23.55
N GLN A 458 32.40 34.74 22.46
CA GLN A 458 31.67 34.97 21.21
C GLN A 458 31.09 33.66 20.64
N GLU A 459 31.86 32.56 20.60
CA GLU A 459 31.35 31.24 20.19
C GLU A 459 30.17 30.80 21.06
N MET A 460 30.31 30.90 22.38
CA MET A 460 29.26 30.51 23.33
C MET A 460 28.01 31.37 23.18
N ASN A 461 28.15 32.69 23.08
CA ASN A 461 27.04 33.62 22.89
C ASN A 461 26.34 33.37 21.55
N TRP A 462 27.10 33.07 20.50
CA TRP A 462 26.57 32.72 19.18
C TRP A 462 25.78 31.40 19.24
N LEU A 463 26.30 30.37 19.92
CA LEU A 463 25.59 29.09 20.09
C LEU A 463 24.29 29.28 20.91
N GLN A 464 24.35 30.05 22.00
CA GLN A 464 23.18 30.39 22.81
C GLN A 464 22.12 31.19 22.03
N SER A 465 22.52 32.14 21.19
CA SER A 465 21.55 32.90 20.37
C SER A 465 20.83 32.02 19.35
N HIS A 466 21.42 30.87 18.98
CA HIS A 466 20.81 29.86 18.11
C HIS A 466 20.16 28.70 18.88
N GLY A 467 20.14 28.76 20.22
CA GLY A 467 19.46 27.77 21.08
C GLY A 467 20.11 26.39 21.10
N VAL A 468 21.41 26.30 20.78
CA VAL A 468 22.17 25.05 20.70
C VAL A 468 23.33 25.05 21.69
N ALA A 469 23.66 23.87 22.21
CA ALA A 469 24.74 23.70 23.18
C ALA A 469 26.11 23.62 22.52
N ASP A 470 26.19 23.03 21.33
CA ASP A 470 27.43 22.81 20.60
C ASP A 470 27.26 22.92 19.08
N ARG A 471 28.39 22.86 18.37
CA ARG A 471 28.45 22.94 16.91
C ARG A 471 27.76 21.75 16.23
N ASP A 472 27.95 20.56 16.76
CA ASP A 472 27.45 19.33 16.11
C ASP A 472 25.91 19.33 16.14
N GLU A 473 25.32 19.87 17.21
CA GLU A 473 23.89 20.11 17.32
C GLU A 473 23.39 21.12 16.27
N TYR A 474 24.13 22.21 16.03
CA TYR A 474 23.80 23.20 15.01
C TYR A 474 23.86 22.61 13.59
N VAL A 475 24.97 21.92 13.26
CA VAL A 475 25.15 21.28 11.95
C VAL A 475 24.11 20.17 11.74
N GLY A 476 23.80 19.39 12.78
CA GLY A 476 22.71 18.42 12.77
C GLY A 476 21.33 19.08 12.60
N GLY A 477 21.13 20.28 13.16
CA GLY A 477 19.95 21.12 12.93
C GLY A 477 19.77 21.51 11.46
N ILE A 478 20.85 21.90 10.78
CA ILE A 478 20.85 22.20 9.33
C ILE A 478 20.47 20.96 8.51
N ALA A 479 21.05 19.81 8.80
CA ALA A 479 20.74 18.57 8.11
C ALA A 479 19.25 18.19 8.27
N ARG A 480 18.71 18.33 9.49
CA ARG A 480 17.27 18.14 9.76
C ARG A 480 16.40 19.15 9.00
N ALA A 481 16.83 20.42 8.90
CA ALA A 481 16.13 21.43 8.13
C ALA A 481 16.07 21.10 6.63
N HIS A 482 17.17 20.62 6.05
CA HIS A 482 17.20 20.14 4.66
C HIS A 482 16.30 18.92 4.44
N GLN A 483 16.39 17.92 5.31
CA GLN A 483 15.55 16.72 5.22
C GLN A 483 14.05 17.06 5.37
N ASN A 484 13.71 17.96 6.30
CA ASN A 484 12.34 18.44 6.45
C ASN A 484 11.86 19.20 5.21
N ALA A 485 12.70 20.04 4.59
CA ALA A 485 12.37 20.75 3.36
C ALA A 485 12.08 19.80 2.19
N GLU A 486 12.87 18.73 2.02
CA GLU A 486 12.62 17.68 1.02
C GLU A 486 11.30 16.97 1.28
N ARG A 487 11.09 16.49 2.51
CA ARG A 487 9.84 15.80 2.91
C ARG A 487 8.62 16.69 2.72
N ARG A 488 8.74 17.99 3.01
CA ARG A 488 7.67 18.97 2.80
C ARG A 488 7.35 19.14 1.32
N SER A 489 8.37 19.25 0.47
CA SER A 489 8.19 19.32 -0.99
C SER A 489 7.44 18.09 -1.53
N GLU A 490 7.82 16.89 -1.07
CA GLU A 490 7.15 15.65 -1.45
C GLU A 490 5.71 15.56 -0.94
N ALA A 491 5.48 15.91 0.33
CA ALA A 491 4.14 15.96 0.92
C ALA A 491 3.24 16.98 0.21
N GLN A 492 3.79 18.15 -0.15
CA GLN A 492 3.07 19.19 -0.87
C GLN A 492 2.74 18.76 -2.31
N THR A 493 3.65 18.06 -2.99
CA THR A 493 3.37 17.45 -4.30
C THR A 493 2.26 16.42 -4.22
N ARG A 494 2.26 15.57 -3.17
CA ARG A 494 1.18 14.59 -2.92
C ARG A 494 -0.16 15.28 -2.64
N LEU A 495 -0.13 16.38 -1.87
CA LEU A 495 -1.31 17.19 -1.58
C LEU A 495 -1.87 17.85 -2.84
N GLU A 496 -1.02 18.45 -3.68
CA GLU A 496 -1.44 19.05 -4.96
C GLU A 496 -2.08 18.03 -5.90
N ARG A 497 -1.53 16.81 -5.95
CA ARG A 497 -2.13 15.71 -6.71
C ARG A 497 -3.54 15.38 -6.17
N ARG A 498 -3.71 15.27 -4.86
CA ARG A 498 -5.03 15.02 -4.24
C ARG A 498 -6.01 16.17 -4.46
N LEU A 499 -5.56 17.41 -4.39
CA LEU A 499 -6.38 18.59 -4.69
C LEU A 499 -6.92 18.55 -6.12
N ARG A 500 -6.09 18.15 -7.10
CA ARG A 500 -6.54 17.99 -8.50
C ARG A 500 -7.51 16.82 -8.67
N GLU A 501 -7.26 15.70 -8.01
CA GLU A 501 -8.12 14.52 -8.09
C GLU A 501 -9.51 14.72 -7.49
N GLU A 502 -9.62 15.51 -6.43
CA GLU A 502 -10.88 15.82 -5.73
C GLU A 502 -11.44 17.20 -6.13
N GLU A 503 -10.88 17.82 -7.16
CA GLU A 503 -11.30 19.13 -7.72
C GLU A 503 -11.43 20.25 -6.67
N CYS A 504 -10.56 20.24 -5.65
CA CYS A 504 -10.56 21.22 -4.56
C CYS A 504 -9.57 22.36 -4.88
N ALA A 505 -9.95 23.61 -4.59
CA ALA A 505 -9.08 24.77 -4.83
C ALA A 505 -8.06 25.01 -3.72
N SER A 506 -8.31 24.47 -2.51
CA SER A 506 -7.42 24.64 -1.36
C SER A 506 -7.39 23.44 -0.40
N SER A 507 -6.33 23.34 0.40
CA SER A 507 -6.19 22.34 1.47
C SER A 507 -7.31 22.42 2.51
N GLY A 508 -7.79 23.64 2.82
CA GLY A 508 -8.93 23.84 3.72
C GLY A 508 -10.25 23.34 3.15
N GLU A 509 -10.46 23.46 1.84
CA GLU A 509 -11.62 22.86 1.17
C GLU A 509 -11.55 21.34 1.16
N LEU A 510 -10.36 20.77 0.89
CA LEU A 510 -10.13 19.33 0.95
C LEU A 510 -10.41 18.78 2.35
N ARG A 511 -9.90 19.43 3.42
CA ARG A 511 -10.19 19.00 4.80
C ARG A 511 -11.69 19.01 5.09
N ARG A 512 -12.41 20.08 4.71
CA ARG A 512 -13.87 20.16 4.89
C ARG A 512 -14.63 19.10 4.09
N LEU A 513 -14.15 18.76 2.89
CA LEU A 513 -14.72 17.69 2.07
C LEU A 513 -14.49 16.33 2.73
N CYS A 514 -13.26 16.03 3.16
CA CYS A 514 -12.94 14.79 3.88
C CYS A 514 -13.78 14.66 5.15
N ASP A 515 -13.85 15.70 5.98
CA ASP A 515 -14.62 15.68 7.24
C ASP A 515 -16.11 15.46 6.99
N ARG A 516 -16.66 16.04 5.93
CA ARG A 516 -18.08 15.87 5.56
C ARG A 516 -18.35 14.46 5.07
N VAL A 517 -17.57 13.97 4.12
CA VAL A 517 -17.73 12.62 3.54
C VAL A 517 -17.50 11.56 4.61
N LEU A 518 -16.52 11.73 5.50
CA LEU A 518 -16.29 10.79 6.60
C LEU A 518 -17.45 10.80 7.60
N ARG A 519 -18.04 11.95 7.93
CA ARG A 519 -19.25 12.01 8.76
C ARG A 519 -20.44 11.30 8.13
N GLU A 520 -20.68 11.54 6.84
CA GLU A 520 -21.75 10.84 6.09
C GLU A 520 -21.52 9.32 6.13
N LEU A 521 -20.30 8.86 5.89
CA LEU A 521 -19.94 7.42 5.93
C LEU A 521 -19.98 6.83 7.35
N ASP A 522 -19.74 7.64 8.39
CA ASP A 522 -19.88 7.25 9.79
C ASP A 522 -21.35 7.11 10.21
N GLU A 523 -22.22 8.04 9.79
CA GLU A 523 -23.67 7.95 9.98
C GLU A 523 -24.27 6.73 9.28
N GLU A 524 -23.72 6.36 8.12
CA GLU A 524 -24.07 5.14 7.38
C GLU A 524 -23.47 3.85 7.98
N GLY A 525 -22.59 3.95 8.99
CA GLY A 525 -21.97 2.79 9.65
C GLY A 525 -20.94 2.04 8.80
N VAL A 526 -20.35 2.69 7.79
CA VAL A 526 -19.39 2.07 6.86
C VAL A 526 -18.06 1.78 7.57
N PRO A 527 -17.56 0.54 7.61
CA PRO A 527 -16.31 0.21 8.32
C PRO A 527 -15.07 0.79 7.62
N LYS A 528 -13.95 0.84 8.36
CA LYS A 528 -12.65 1.36 7.85
C LYS A 528 -11.94 0.40 6.91
N ASN A 529 -12.17 -0.90 7.08
CA ASN A 529 -11.51 -1.96 6.31
C ASN A 529 -12.55 -2.73 5.49
N GLY A 530 -12.18 -3.10 4.27
CA GLY A 530 -13.02 -3.84 3.33
C GLY A 530 -12.16 -4.65 2.38
N MET A 531 -12.73 -5.03 1.25
CA MET A 531 -12.04 -5.80 0.22
C MET A 531 -10.84 -5.06 -0.38
N SER A 532 -9.88 -5.83 -0.87
CA SER A 532 -8.77 -5.35 -1.71
C SER A 532 -9.28 -4.89 -3.09
N GLU A 533 -8.52 -4.04 -3.79
CA GLU A 533 -8.87 -3.63 -5.16
C GLU A 533 -9.03 -4.83 -6.12
N SER A 534 -8.20 -5.87 -5.95
CA SER A 534 -8.32 -7.10 -6.74
C SER A 534 -9.65 -7.82 -6.53
N GLU A 535 -10.14 -7.84 -5.29
CA GLU A 535 -11.42 -8.47 -4.95
C GLU A 535 -12.61 -7.64 -5.46
N ILE A 536 -12.52 -6.31 -5.39
CA ILE A 536 -13.53 -5.39 -5.96
C ILE A 536 -13.60 -5.56 -7.48
N ASN A 537 -12.46 -5.68 -8.16
CA ASN A 537 -12.41 -5.95 -9.59
C ASN A 537 -12.99 -7.32 -9.94
N ALA A 538 -12.71 -8.35 -9.13
CA ALA A 538 -13.30 -9.67 -9.30
C ALA A 538 -14.82 -9.65 -9.11
N LEU A 539 -15.32 -8.91 -8.11
CA LEU A 539 -16.76 -8.73 -7.87
C LEU A 539 -17.43 -7.98 -9.03
N THR A 540 -16.79 -6.92 -9.53
CA THR A 540 -17.28 -6.15 -10.70
C THR A 540 -17.40 -7.05 -11.93
N LYS A 541 -16.37 -7.85 -12.21
CA LYS A 541 -16.40 -8.82 -13.31
C LYS A 541 -17.51 -9.86 -13.14
N ARG A 542 -17.71 -10.36 -11.92
CA ARG A 542 -18.78 -11.32 -11.60
C ARG A 542 -20.17 -10.73 -11.84
N ILE A 543 -20.38 -9.46 -11.51
CA ILE A 543 -21.61 -8.73 -11.81
C ILE A 543 -21.82 -8.61 -13.31
N GLU A 544 -20.78 -8.24 -14.08
CA GLU A 544 -20.87 -8.17 -15.54
C GLU A 544 -21.21 -9.53 -16.17
N ASP A 545 -20.58 -10.61 -15.71
CA ASP A 545 -20.85 -11.95 -16.21
C ASP A 545 -22.30 -12.36 -15.91
N LYS A 546 -22.82 -12.11 -14.68
CA LYS A 546 -24.24 -12.34 -14.36
C LYS A 546 -25.19 -11.47 -15.19
N ARG A 547 -24.85 -10.21 -15.48
CA ARG A 547 -25.66 -9.36 -16.39
C ARG A 547 -25.74 -9.96 -17.79
N ARG A 548 -24.65 -10.52 -18.32
CA ARG A 548 -24.65 -11.21 -19.62
C ARG A 548 -25.51 -12.48 -19.58
N ASP A 549 -25.41 -13.28 -18.52
CA ASP A 549 -26.21 -14.50 -18.38
C ASP A 549 -27.71 -14.19 -18.25
N LEU A 550 -28.08 -13.16 -17.49
CA LEU A 550 -29.46 -12.65 -17.44
C LEU A 550 -29.97 -12.22 -18.82
N SER A 551 -29.14 -11.57 -19.64
CA SER A 551 -29.51 -11.20 -21.00
C SER A 551 -29.79 -12.43 -21.86
N ARG A 552 -28.92 -13.45 -21.81
CA ARG A 552 -29.10 -14.72 -22.54
C ARG A 552 -30.36 -15.47 -22.10
N LEU A 553 -30.62 -15.51 -20.79
CA LEU A 553 -31.83 -16.14 -20.26
C LEU A 553 -33.10 -15.41 -20.73
N ARG A 554 -33.09 -14.07 -20.76
CA ARG A 554 -34.21 -13.27 -21.28
C ARG A 554 -34.44 -13.47 -22.78
N GLU A 555 -33.38 -13.56 -23.58
CA GLU A 555 -33.49 -13.89 -25.01
C GLU A 555 -34.11 -15.27 -25.22
N ARG A 556 -33.65 -16.27 -24.45
CA ARG A 556 -34.22 -17.63 -24.49
C ARG A 556 -35.68 -17.65 -24.05
N LEU A 557 -36.05 -16.86 -23.03
CA LEU A 557 -37.44 -16.70 -22.60
C LEU A 557 -38.31 -16.10 -23.71
N GLY A 558 -37.81 -15.07 -24.40
CA GLY A 558 -38.51 -14.47 -25.54
C GLY A 558 -38.71 -15.44 -26.69
N ALA A 559 -37.67 -16.21 -27.05
CA ALA A 559 -37.73 -17.21 -28.11
C ALA A 559 -38.75 -18.34 -27.80
N LEU A 560 -38.67 -18.92 -26.60
CA LEU A 560 -39.60 -19.97 -26.16
C LEU A 560 -41.03 -19.44 -26.00
N GLY A 561 -41.18 -18.19 -25.53
CA GLY A 561 -42.48 -17.53 -25.40
C GLY A 561 -43.18 -17.37 -26.74
N ALA A 562 -42.45 -16.87 -27.74
CA ALA A 562 -42.94 -16.74 -29.11
C ALA A 562 -43.30 -18.11 -29.73
N GLU A 563 -42.50 -19.15 -29.46
CA GLU A 563 -42.80 -20.51 -29.93
C GLU A 563 -44.11 -21.06 -29.32
N VAL A 564 -44.31 -20.89 -28.01
CA VAL A 564 -45.51 -21.34 -27.32
C VAL A 564 -46.75 -20.57 -27.77
N GLU A 565 -46.67 -19.24 -27.90
CA GLU A 565 -47.78 -18.42 -28.40
C GLU A 565 -48.14 -18.76 -29.85
N GLY A 566 -47.14 -18.93 -30.72
CA GLY A 566 -47.34 -19.34 -32.11
C GLY A 566 -48.03 -20.69 -32.23
N LYS A 567 -47.57 -21.70 -31.49
CA LYS A 567 -48.18 -23.04 -31.49
C LYS A 567 -49.58 -23.05 -30.86
N ARG A 568 -49.80 -22.31 -29.76
CA ARG A 568 -51.14 -22.15 -29.15
C ARG A 568 -52.13 -21.48 -30.10
N GLY A 569 -51.69 -20.45 -30.84
CA GLY A 569 -52.50 -19.79 -31.86
C GLY A 569 -52.94 -20.73 -32.98
N LEU A 570 -52.01 -21.53 -33.52
CA LEU A 570 -52.28 -22.53 -34.56
C LEU A 570 -53.24 -23.63 -34.09
N MET A 571 -53.07 -24.12 -32.86
CA MET A 571 -53.96 -25.13 -32.27
C MET A 571 -55.38 -24.58 -32.05
N LYS A 572 -55.52 -23.37 -31.50
CA LYS A 572 -56.83 -22.75 -31.26
C LYS A 572 -57.61 -22.48 -32.55
N GLY A 573 -56.92 -22.15 -33.65
CA GLY A 573 -57.52 -22.04 -34.97
C GLY A 573 -57.93 -23.37 -35.57
N SER A 574 -57.09 -24.41 -35.42
CA SER A 574 -57.32 -25.73 -36.03
C SER A 574 -58.34 -26.60 -35.28
N LEU A 575 -58.46 -26.45 -33.96
CA LEU A 575 -59.37 -27.22 -33.10
C LEU A 575 -60.81 -26.72 -33.13
N ARG A 576 -61.09 -25.52 -33.66
CA ARG A 576 -62.44 -24.92 -33.64
C ARG A 576 -63.44 -25.71 -34.48
N ASP A 577 -63.03 -26.14 -35.68
CA ASP A 577 -63.94 -26.78 -36.64
C ASP A 577 -63.73 -28.31 -36.74
N LEU A 578 -62.64 -28.83 -36.17
CA LEU A 578 -62.26 -30.24 -36.28
C LEU A 578 -63.27 -31.21 -35.63
N PRO A 579 -63.80 -30.93 -34.40
CA PRO A 579 -64.78 -31.81 -33.77
C PRO A 579 -66.07 -31.89 -34.56
N GLU A 580 -66.56 -30.76 -35.08
CA GLU A 580 -67.76 -30.70 -35.91
C GLU A 580 -67.58 -31.47 -37.22
N LYS A 581 -66.42 -31.32 -37.87
CA LYS A 581 -66.07 -32.08 -39.10
C LYS A 581 -65.99 -33.59 -38.86
N ILE A 582 -65.42 -34.03 -37.74
CA ILE A 582 -65.37 -35.45 -37.38
C ILE A 582 -66.79 -36.01 -37.16
N ILE A 583 -67.66 -35.27 -36.46
CA ILE A 583 -69.05 -35.67 -36.22
C ILE A 583 -69.84 -35.73 -37.53
N GLN A 584 -69.67 -34.77 -38.42
CA GLN A 584 -70.30 -34.75 -39.74
C GLN A 584 -69.82 -35.91 -40.62
N ALA A 585 -68.51 -36.18 -40.68
CA ALA A 585 -67.96 -37.32 -41.42
C ALA A 585 -68.45 -38.67 -40.86
N GLU A 586 -68.56 -38.80 -39.53
CA GLU A 586 -69.14 -39.99 -38.88
C GLU A 586 -70.63 -40.19 -39.20
N ALA A 587 -71.40 -39.10 -39.25
CA ALA A 587 -72.80 -39.14 -39.64
C ALA A 587 -72.97 -39.55 -41.11
N SER A 588 -72.19 -38.98 -42.02
CA SER A 588 -72.17 -39.32 -43.45
C SER A 588 -71.82 -40.80 -43.66
N ARG A 589 -70.77 -41.31 -43.00
CA ARG A 589 -70.40 -42.73 -43.05
C ARG A 589 -71.54 -43.65 -42.60
N ARG A 590 -72.25 -43.32 -41.51
CA ARG A 590 -73.38 -44.12 -41.02
C ARG A 590 -74.56 -44.11 -41.97
N GLN A 591 -74.79 -43.01 -42.68
CA GLN A 591 -75.84 -42.90 -43.69
C GLN A 591 -75.59 -43.83 -44.88
N TYR A 592 -74.33 -44.03 -45.28
CA TYR A 592 -73.97 -44.92 -46.39
C TYR A 592 -73.89 -46.41 -46.03
N LEU A 593 -73.97 -46.75 -44.74
CA LEU A 593 -73.99 -48.14 -44.24
C LEU A 593 -75.41 -48.72 -44.08
N ARG A 594 -76.44 -47.85 -44.05
CA ARG A 594 -77.86 -48.22 -44.02
C ARG A 594 -78.41 -48.31 -45.43
#